data_AF-A0A4Q3N236-F1
#
_entry.id   AF-A0A4Q3N236-F1
#
_cell.length_a   1.000
_cell.length_b   1.000
_cell.length_c   1.000
_cell.angle_alpha   90.00
_cell.angle_beta   90.00
_cell.angle_gamma   90.00
#
_symmetry.space_group_name_H-M   'P 1'
#
loop_
_entity.id
_entity.type
_entity.pdbx_description
1 polymer ?
#
loop_
_entity_poly.entity_id
_entity_poly.type
_entity_poly.pdbx_seq_one_letter_code
_entity_poly.pdbx_strand_id
1 'polypeptide(L)'
;WLTGPQMIDGLALGETTPGPLIMVVAFVGFVGGWARQVLGPELLFLGGALAATVVTWFTFLPSFLFILAGGPLVESTHGQIRFTAPLTAITAAVVGVIASLALFFIAHIAQGTGTTGTFGTQIDFVALLLAVLAAVALLRFRLGVVPVIAGCALAGLALRLAGWA
;
A
#
# COMPACT_ATOMS: atom_id res chain seq x y z
N TRP A 1 8.93 2.99 10.89
CA TRP A 1 8.96 4.22 10.05
C TRP A 1 7.56 4.77 9.87
N LEU A 2 6.57 3.92 9.57
CA LEU A 2 5.15 4.26 9.54
C LEU A 2 4.38 3.46 10.59
N THR A 3 3.24 3.99 11.00
CA THR A 3 2.20 3.26 11.73
C THR A 3 1.34 2.43 10.77
N GLY A 4 0.55 1.48 11.29
CA GLY A 4 -0.39 0.68 10.49
C GLY A 4 -1.33 1.54 9.64
N PRO A 5 -2.02 2.56 10.21
CA PRO A 5 -2.86 3.48 9.45
C PRO A 5 -2.12 4.23 8.34
N GLN A 6 -0.92 4.75 8.61
CA GLN A 6 -0.14 5.46 7.59
C GLN A 6 0.28 4.53 6.44
N MET A 7 0.54 3.25 6.70
CA MET A 7 0.83 2.29 5.64
C MET A 7 -0.40 2.06 4.73
N ILE A 8 -1.59 2.00 5.32
CA ILE A 8 -2.87 1.87 4.57
C ILE A 8 -3.07 3.10 3.69
N ASP A 9 -2.80 4.31 4.20
CA ASP A 9 -2.87 5.54 3.40
C ASP A 9 -1.91 5.53 2.20
N GLY A 10 -0.68 5.06 2.42
CA GLY A 10 0.32 4.91 1.37
C GLY A 10 -0.15 3.94 0.27
N LEU A 11 -0.70 2.78 0.65
CA LEU A 11 -1.24 1.81 -0.30
C LEU A 11 -2.44 2.37 -1.07
N ALA A 12 -3.37 3.05 -0.38
CA ALA A 12 -4.51 3.69 -1.01
C ALA A 12 -4.06 4.72 -2.06
N LEU A 13 -3.04 5.52 -1.76
CA LEU A 13 -2.43 6.47 -2.69
C LEU A 13 -1.86 5.75 -3.92
N GLY A 14 -1.18 4.61 -3.74
CA GLY A 14 -0.66 3.78 -4.83
C GLY A 14 -1.74 3.37 -5.84
N GLU A 15 -2.92 2.99 -5.35
CA GLU A 15 -4.04 2.54 -6.20
C GLU A 15 -4.80 3.67 -6.91
N THR A 16 -4.52 4.94 -6.58
CA THR A 16 -5.16 6.09 -7.26
C THR A 16 -4.57 6.40 -8.64
N THR A 17 -3.39 5.83 -8.97
CA THR A 17 -2.70 6.11 -10.24
C THR A 17 -2.06 4.85 -10.85
N PRO A 18 -1.85 4.80 -12.18
CA PRO A 18 -1.25 3.63 -12.86
C PRO A 18 0.24 3.36 -12.56
N GLY A 19 0.87 4.09 -11.64
CA GLY A 19 2.29 3.94 -11.26
C GLY A 19 2.47 3.57 -9.77
N PRO A 20 1.91 2.43 -9.31
CA PRO A 20 1.40 2.29 -7.95
C PRO A 20 2.51 2.18 -6.91
N LEU A 21 3.58 1.47 -7.24
CA LEU A 21 4.61 1.11 -6.27
C LEU A 21 5.49 2.29 -5.89
N ILE A 22 5.83 3.14 -6.86
CA ILE A 22 6.76 4.27 -6.66
C ILE A 22 6.14 5.31 -5.74
N MET A 23 4.85 5.60 -5.93
CA MET A 23 4.11 6.55 -5.11
C MET A 23 4.07 6.11 -3.65
N VAL A 24 3.86 4.81 -3.39
CA VAL A 24 3.88 4.23 -2.04
C VAL A 24 5.26 4.42 -1.41
N VAL A 25 6.36 4.06 -2.10
CA VAL A 25 7.70 4.16 -1.48
C VAL A 25 8.14 5.61 -1.31
N ALA A 26 7.78 6.50 -2.24
CA ALA A 26 8.02 7.94 -2.10
C ALA A 26 7.27 8.52 -0.89
N PHE A 27 6.01 8.13 -0.68
CA PHE A 27 5.23 8.49 0.50
C PHE A 27 5.88 7.96 1.78
N VAL A 28 6.30 6.69 1.80
CA VAL A 28 7.01 6.07 2.92
C VAL A 28 8.30 6.84 3.25
N GLY A 29 9.06 7.22 2.23
CA GLY A 29 10.26 8.05 2.34
C GLY A 29 9.95 9.43 2.93
N PHE A 30 8.90 10.10 2.44
CA PHE A 30 8.46 11.39 2.95
C PHE A 30 8.09 11.33 4.44
N VAL A 31 7.21 10.40 4.83
CA VAL A 31 6.76 10.24 6.22
C VAL A 31 7.94 9.88 7.12
N GLY A 32 8.86 9.04 6.64
CA GLY A 32 10.09 8.71 7.35
C GLY A 32 10.99 9.93 7.60
N GLY A 33 11.23 10.75 6.57
CA GLY A 33 12.03 11.97 6.65
C GLY A 33 11.39 13.05 7.53
N TRP A 34 10.07 13.20 7.42
CA TRP A 34 9.26 14.11 8.24
C TRP A 34 9.30 13.72 9.72
N ALA A 35 9.00 12.45 10.04
CA ALA A 35 8.94 11.97 11.41
C ALA A 35 10.31 11.97 12.11
N ARG A 36 11.40 11.80 11.34
CA ARG A 36 12.77 11.81 11.85
C ARG A 36 13.43 13.20 11.83
N GLN A 37 12.76 14.21 11.29
CA GLN A 37 13.27 15.58 11.21
C GLN A 37 14.70 15.66 10.63
N VAL A 38 14.92 14.99 9.49
CA VAL A 38 16.28 14.78 8.94
C VAL A 38 17.04 16.09 8.65
N LEU A 39 16.32 17.19 8.43
CA LEU A 39 16.89 18.54 8.24
C LEU A 39 16.59 19.50 9.40
N GLY A 40 16.17 18.97 10.55
CA GLY A 40 15.76 19.74 11.73
C GLY A 40 14.25 20.04 11.78
N PRO A 41 13.76 20.53 12.94
CA PRO A 41 12.33 20.76 13.19
C PRO A 41 11.73 21.92 12.39
N GLU A 42 12.55 22.87 11.92
CA GLU A 42 12.11 24.03 11.14
C GLU A 42 11.90 23.68 9.66
N LEU A 43 12.48 22.58 9.18
CA LEU A 43 12.53 22.20 7.77
C LEU A 43 11.89 20.83 7.51
N LEU A 44 10.80 20.51 8.21
CA LEU A 44 10.14 19.20 8.13
C LEU A 44 9.74 18.81 6.70
N PHE A 45 9.13 19.74 5.96
CA PHE A 45 8.73 19.49 4.58
C PHE A 45 9.93 19.19 3.68
N LEU A 46 11.00 19.99 3.81
CA LEU A 46 12.21 19.81 3.03
C LEU A 46 12.91 18.49 3.38
N GLY A 47 12.91 18.12 4.66
CA GLY A 47 13.45 16.83 5.14
C GLY A 47 12.66 15.64 4.60
N GLY A 48 11.32 15.73 4.60
CA GLY A 48 10.46 14.74 3.96
C GLY A 48 10.67 14.67 2.44
N ALA A 49 10.72 15.81 1.75
CA ALA A 49 10.91 15.87 0.30
C ALA A 49 12.29 15.30 -0.12
N LEU A 50 13.35 15.61 0.64
CA LEU A 50 14.67 15.05 0.45
C LEU A 50 14.64 13.52 0.59
N ALA A 51 14.04 13.01 1.68
CA ALA A 51 13.93 11.58 1.91
C ALA A 51 13.10 10.87 0.82
N ALA A 52 12.00 11.46 0.38
CA ALA A 52 11.20 10.95 -0.74
C ALA A 52 12.00 10.91 -2.04
N THR A 53 12.81 11.93 -2.32
CA THR A 53 13.67 12.00 -3.50
C THR A 53 14.74 10.92 -3.47
N VAL A 54 15.42 10.75 -2.32
CA VAL A 54 16.44 9.71 -2.14
C VAL A 54 15.83 8.32 -2.32
N VAL A 55 14.70 8.05 -1.67
CA VAL A 55 14.02 6.75 -1.81
C VAL A 55 13.62 6.51 -3.26
N THR A 56 12.95 7.48 -3.90
CA THR A 56 12.55 7.36 -5.32
C THR A 56 13.74 7.08 -6.20
N TRP A 57 14.85 7.81 -6.04
CA TRP A 57 16.07 7.59 -6.80
C TRP A 57 16.58 6.15 -6.66
N PHE A 58 16.76 5.68 -5.43
CA PHE A 58 17.37 4.37 -5.19
C PHE A 58 16.43 3.18 -5.43
N THR A 59 15.11 3.38 -5.39
CA THR A 59 14.15 2.30 -5.68
C THR A 59 13.74 2.25 -7.15
N PHE A 60 13.69 3.40 -7.83
CA PHE A 60 13.16 3.48 -9.18
C PHE A 60 14.26 3.42 -10.25
N LEU A 61 15.33 4.20 -10.10
CA LEU A 61 16.34 4.32 -11.15
C LEU A 61 17.09 2.99 -11.40
N PRO A 62 17.55 2.24 -10.37
CA PRO A 62 18.15 0.94 -10.58
C PRO A 62 17.19 -0.05 -11.23
N SER A 63 15.91 -0.06 -10.82
CA SER A 63 14.90 -0.94 -11.43
C SER A 63 14.69 -0.65 -12.90
N PHE A 64 14.66 0.62 -13.33
CA PHE A 64 14.59 0.99 -14.74
C PHE A 64 15.82 0.52 -15.51
N LEU A 65 17.00 0.69 -14.92
CA LEU A 65 18.24 0.22 -15.52
C LEU A 65 18.22 -1.30 -15.71
N PHE A 66 17.77 -2.06 -14.70
CA PHE A 66 17.66 -3.52 -14.80
C PHE A 66 16.59 -3.97 -15.79
N ILE A 67 15.44 -3.29 -15.89
CA ILE A 67 14.40 -3.64 -16.87
C ILE A 67 14.91 -3.38 -18.29
N LEU A 68 15.55 -2.23 -18.54
CA LEU A 68 16.07 -1.88 -19.87
C LEU A 68 17.27 -2.75 -20.25
N ALA A 69 18.21 -2.99 -19.33
CA ALA A 69 19.36 -3.85 -19.57
C ALA A 69 18.99 -5.34 -19.64
N GLY A 70 17.97 -5.75 -18.89
CA GLY A 70 17.48 -7.13 -18.82
C GLY A 70 16.49 -7.50 -19.92
N GLY A 71 15.87 -6.53 -20.59
CA GLY A 71 14.91 -6.76 -21.68
C GLY A 71 15.41 -7.73 -22.76
N PRO A 72 16.62 -7.55 -23.31
CA PRO A 72 17.19 -8.48 -24.30
C PRO A 72 17.39 -9.91 -23.75
N LEU A 73 17.75 -10.04 -22.47
CA LEU A 73 17.96 -11.34 -21.82
C LEU A 73 16.63 -12.06 -21.59
N VAL A 74 15.59 -11.34 -21.18
CA VAL A 74 14.24 -11.89 -21.00
C VAL A 74 13.66 -12.36 -22.35
N GLU A 75 13.81 -11.56 -23.40
CA GLU A 75 13.31 -11.89 -24.75
C GLU A 75 13.97 -13.15 -25.32
N SER A 76 15.30 -13.29 -25.17
CA SER A 76 16.03 -14.49 -25.63
C SER A 76 15.66 -15.79 -24.91
N THR A 77 14.96 -15.69 -23.76
CA THR A 77 14.54 -16.85 -22.95
C THR A 77 13.08 -17.22 -23.22
N HIS A 78 12.36 -16.44 -24.03
CA HIS A 78 10.94 -16.64 -24.32
C HIS A 78 10.73 -17.93 -25.14
N GLY A 79 10.00 -18.90 -24.59
CA GLY A 79 9.70 -20.20 -25.23
C GLY A 79 10.49 -21.41 -24.71
N GLN A 80 11.41 -21.24 -23.76
CA GLN A 80 12.13 -22.36 -23.15
C GLN A 80 11.35 -22.94 -21.96
N ILE A 81 10.80 -24.16 -22.12
CA ILE A 81 9.99 -24.90 -21.13
C ILE A 81 10.69 -25.03 -19.76
N ARG A 82 12.03 -25.00 -19.73
CA ARG A 82 12.82 -25.05 -18.48
C ARG A 82 12.62 -23.83 -17.56
N PHE A 83 12.15 -22.70 -18.10
CA PHE A 83 11.94 -21.46 -17.35
C PHE A 83 10.48 -21.24 -16.93
N THR A 84 9.54 -22.03 -17.45
CA THR A 84 8.11 -21.92 -17.10
C THR A 84 7.83 -22.32 -15.65
N ALA A 85 8.49 -23.39 -15.15
CA ALA A 85 8.29 -23.86 -13.77
C ALA A 85 8.79 -22.85 -12.71
N PRO A 86 10.02 -22.28 -12.81
CA PRO A 86 10.45 -21.22 -11.91
C PRO A 86 9.56 -19.97 -11.96
N LEU A 87 9.15 -19.53 -13.16
CA LEU A 87 8.27 -18.37 -13.31
C LEU A 87 6.90 -18.60 -12.65
N THR A 88 6.34 -19.81 -12.75
CA THR A 88 5.07 -20.17 -12.10
C THR A 88 5.22 -20.23 -10.57
N ALA A 89 6.36 -20.68 -10.06
CA ALA A 89 6.62 -20.63 -8.61
C ALA A 89 6.68 -19.19 -8.09
N ILE A 90 7.29 -18.28 -8.86
CA ILE A 90 7.33 -16.85 -8.52
C ILE A 90 5.91 -16.27 -8.50
N THR A 91 5.07 -16.54 -9.50
CA THR A 91 3.68 -16.01 -9.51
C THR A 91 2.87 -16.53 -8.31
N ALA A 92 3.00 -17.81 -7.97
CA ALA A 92 2.36 -18.38 -6.79
C ALA A 92 2.83 -17.72 -5.48
N ALA A 93 4.14 -17.47 -5.35
CA ALA A 93 4.71 -16.77 -4.19
C ALA A 93 4.16 -15.33 -4.08
N VAL A 94 4.09 -14.61 -5.20
CA VAL A 94 3.54 -13.24 -5.24
C VAL A 94 2.07 -13.23 -4.80
N VAL A 95 1.24 -14.17 -5.28
CA VAL A 95 -0.16 -14.29 -4.83
C VAL A 95 -0.23 -14.57 -3.33
N GLY A 96 0.61 -15.46 -2.81
CA GLY A 96 0.70 -15.74 -1.38
C GLY A 96 1.09 -14.51 -0.56
N VAL A 97 2.05 -13.71 -1.03
CA VAL A 97 2.44 -12.44 -0.40
C VAL A 97 1.28 -11.44 -0.40
N ILE A 98 0.56 -11.29 -1.51
CA ILE A 98 -0.62 -10.42 -1.59
C ILE A 98 -1.69 -10.85 -0.59
N ALA A 99 -2.00 -12.14 -0.51
CA ALA A 99 -2.97 -12.67 0.45
C ALA A 99 -2.53 -12.44 1.91
N SER A 100 -1.24 -12.63 2.20
CA SER A 100 -0.67 -12.37 3.53
C SER A 100 -0.77 -10.90 3.91
N LEU A 101 -0.43 -9.99 3.00
CA LEU A 101 -0.57 -8.55 3.22
C LEU A 101 -2.03 -8.13 3.41
N ALA A 102 -2.96 -8.70 2.64
CA ALA A 102 -4.38 -8.45 2.80
C ALA A 102 -4.87 -8.85 4.20
N LEU A 103 -4.48 -10.04 4.69
CA LEU A 103 -4.81 -10.48 6.05
C LEU A 103 -4.19 -9.58 7.11
N PHE A 104 -2.93 -9.17 6.92
CA PHE A 104 -2.25 -8.23 7.81
C PHE A 104 -3.03 -6.91 7.94
N PHE A 105 -3.48 -6.33 6.82
CA PHE A 105 -4.24 -5.08 6.84
C PHE A 105 -5.65 -5.25 7.42
N ILE A 106 -6.37 -6.33 7.09
CA ILE A 106 -7.67 -6.63 7.70
C ILE A 106 -7.53 -6.72 9.22
N ALA A 107 -6.48 -7.38 9.71
CA ALA A 107 -6.22 -7.48 11.15
C ALA A 107 -5.96 -6.11 11.78
N HIS A 108 -5.25 -5.19 11.10
CA HIS A 108 -4.99 -3.83 11.61
C HIS A 108 -6.23 -2.94 11.57
N ILE A 109 -7.07 -3.06 10.54
CA ILE A 109 -8.32 -2.31 10.40
C ILE A 109 -9.36 -2.79 11.42
N ALA A 110 -9.37 -4.08 11.74
CA ALA A 110 -10.29 -4.64 12.73
C ALA A 110 -9.99 -4.19 14.16
N GLN A 111 -8.83 -3.56 14.44
CA GLN A 111 -8.52 -3.02 15.77
C GLN A 111 -9.14 -1.64 15.94
N GLY A 112 -9.97 -1.46 16.97
CA GLY A 112 -10.56 -0.18 17.31
C GLY A 112 -9.52 0.92 17.63
N THR A 113 -9.83 2.15 17.22
CA THR A 113 -9.04 3.37 17.44
C THR A 113 -8.95 3.68 18.94
N GLY A 114 -7.85 3.30 19.60
CA GLY A 114 -7.59 3.68 21.00
C GLY A 114 -6.75 2.70 21.83
N THR A 115 -6.46 1.50 21.33
CA THR A 115 -5.62 0.53 22.07
C THR A 115 -4.13 0.78 21.84
N THR A 116 -3.50 1.52 22.74
CA THR A 116 -2.04 1.51 22.94
C THR A 116 -1.56 0.25 23.70
N GLY A 117 -2.44 -0.72 23.96
CA GLY A 117 -2.11 -1.96 24.66
C GLY A 117 -2.87 -3.14 24.10
N THR A 118 -2.13 -4.23 23.85
CA THR A 118 -2.58 -5.62 23.62
C THR A 118 -3.67 -5.83 22.56
N PHE A 119 -3.32 -6.61 21.53
CA PHE A 119 -4.28 -7.32 20.68
C PHE A 119 -5.46 -7.86 21.50
N GLY A 120 -6.67 -7.29 21.34
CA GLY A 120 -7.89 -8.06 21.62
C GLY A 120 -9.01 -7.48 22.50
N THR A 121 -9.26 -6.17 22.62
CA THR A 121 -10.45 -5.74 23.39
C THR A 121 -11.48 -4.87 22.67
N GLN A 122 -11.20 -4.30 21.50
CA GLN A 122 -12.23 -3.61 20.71
C GLN A 122 -12.09 -3.95 19.23
N ILE A 123 -13.04 -4.74 18.73
CA ILE A 123 -13.18 -5.00 17.30
C ILE A 123 -14.02 -3.88 16.70
N ASP A 124 -13.49 -3.21 15.68
CA ASP A 124 -14.24 -2.22 14.92
C ASP A 124 -15.12 -2.93 13.87
N PHE A 125 -16.36 -3.22 14.28
CA PHE A 125 -17.35 -3.83 13.40
C PHE A 125 -17.76 -2.93 12.23
N VAL A 126 -17.65 -1.60 12.39
CA VAL A 126 -18.00 -0.64 11.34
C VAL A 126 -16.95 -0.67 10.24
N ALA A 127 -15.66 -0.67 10.62
CA ALA A 127 -14.56 -0.78 9.68
C ALA A 127 -14.56 -2.15 8.95
N LEU A 128 -14.86 -3.24 9.67
CA LEU A 128 -15.00 -4.56 9.06
C LEU A 128 -16.18 -4.62 8.07
N LEU A 129 -17.32 -4.00 8.41
CA LEU A 129 -18.47 -3.92 7.52
C LEU A 129 -18.13 -3.13 6.25
N LEU A 130 -17.46 -1.98 6.38
CA LEU A 130 -16.99 -1.21 5.23
C LEU A 130 -16.02 -2.01 4.36
N ALA A 131 -15.11 -2.78 4.96
CA ALA A 131 -14.19 -3.64 4.22
C ALA A 131 -14.93 -4.74 3.42
N VAL A 132 -15.94 -5.37 4.01
CA VAL A 132 -16.78 -6.37 3.33
C VAL A 132 -17.58 -5.71 2.20
N LEU A 133 -18.19 -4.55 2.42
CA LEU A 133 -18.92 -3.81 1.39
C LEU A 133 -18.01 -3.41 0.22
N ALA A 134 -16.79 -2.95 0.51
CA ALA A 134 -15.78 -2.64 -0.50
C ALA A 134 -15.37 -3.90 -1.29
N ALA A 135 -15.15 -5.02 -0.62
CA ALA A 135 -14.83 -6.29 -1.28
C ALA A 135 -15.96 -6.75 -2.21
N VAL A 136 -17.22 -6.63 -1.79
CA VAL A 136 -18.38 -6.95 -2.65
C VAL A 136 -18.47 -5.99 -3.83
N ALA A 137 -18.28 -4.69 -3.61
CA ALA A 137 -18.25 -3.67 -4.67
C ALA A 137 -17.18 -3.98 -5.75
N LEU A 138 -15.98 -4.40 -5.34
CA LEU A 138 -14.88 -4.72 -6.25
C LEU A 138 -15.07 -6.09 -6.92
N LEU A 139 -15.42 -7.14 -6.18
CA LEU A 139 -15.44 -8.51 -6.70
C LEU A 139 -16.74 -8.84 -7.43
N ARG A 140 -17.90 -8.42 -6.89
CA ARG A 140 -19.22 -8.77 -7.43
C ARG A 140 -19.73 -7.75 -8.43
N PHE A 141 -19.52 -6.46 -8.16
CA PHE A 141 -19.99 -5.36 -9.01
C PHE A 141 -18.92 -4.84 -9.97
N ARG A 142 -17.65 -5.24 -9.79
CA ARG A 142 -16.50 -4.84 -10.63
C ARG A 142 -16.42 -3.32 -10.81
N LEU A 143 -16.74 -2.58 -9.75
CA LEU A 143 -16.57 -1.14 -9.71
C LEU A 143 -15.07 -0.80 -9.74
N GLY A 144 -14.73 0.34 -10.34
CA GLY A 144 -13.36 0.85 -10.33
C GLY A 144 -12.88 1.12 -8.90
N VAL A 145 -11.58 0.97 -8.67
CA VAL A 145 -10.96 1.16 -7.34
C VAL A 145 -11.20 2.56 -6.81
N VAL A 146 -11.02 3.59 -7.64
CA VAL A 146 -11.19 5.00 -7.26
C VAL A 146 -12.61 5.31 -6.74
N PRO A 147 -13.72 4.95 -7.45
CA PRO A 147 -15.08 5.09 -6.91
C PRO A 147 -15.30 4.39 -5.56
N VAL A 148 -14.74 3.20 -5.37
CA VAL A 148 -14.89 2.44 -4.11
C VAL A 148 -14.15 3.14 -2.97
N ILE A 149 -12.92 3.60 -3.20
CA ILE A 149 -12.16 4.39 -2.22
C ILE A 149 -12.95 5.65 -1.84
N ALA A 150 -13.46 6.39 -2.83
CA ALA A 150 -14.24 7.60 -2.58
C ALA A 150 -15.54 7.31 -1.79
N GLY A 151 -16.25 6.23 -2.13
CA GLY A 151 -17.44 5.80 -1.40
C GLY A 151 -17.15 5.43 0.05
N CYS A 152 -16.07 4.66 0.29
CA CYS A 152 -15.62 4.31 1.63
C CYS A 152 -15.18 5.53 2.43
N ALA A 153 -14.47 6.48 1.81
CA ALA A 153 -14.02 7.72 2.45
C ALA A 153 -15.22 8.60 2.88
N LEU A 154 -16.22 8.76 2.01
CA LEU A 154 -17.44 9.50 2.32
C LEU A 154 -18.26 8.81 3.41
N ALA A 155 -18.41 7.49 3.34
CA ALA A 155 -19.11 6.71 4.37
C ALA A 155 -18.41 6.82 5.72
N GLY A 156 -17.09 6.66 5.76
CA GLY A 156 -16.28 6.80 6.97
C GLY A 156 -16.36 8.22 7.55
N LEU A 157 -16.32 9.25 6.70
CA LEU A 157 -16.50 10.64 7.14
C LEU A 157 -17.88 10.87 7.75
N ALA A 158 -18.94 10.38 7.11
CA ALA A 158 -20.31 10.50 7.63
C ALA A 158 -20.48 9.80 8.99
N LEU A 159 -19.91 8.60 9.14
CA LEU A 159 -19.94 7.84 10.40
C LEU A 159 -19.18 8.54 11.53
N ARG A 160 -18.02 9.14 11.21
CA ARG A 160 -17.24 9.93 12.14
C ARG A 160 -17.97 11.21 12.58
N LEU A 161 -18.62 11.89 11.64
CA LEU A 161 -19.44 13.08 11.95
C LEU A 161 -20.69 12.72 12.77
N ALA A 162 -21.23 11.51 12.61
CA ALA A 162 -22.35 11.00 13.41
C ALA A 162 -21.94 10.53 14.83
N GLY A 163 -20.64 10.47 15.15
CA GLY A 163 -20.11 10.04 16.44
C GLY A 163 -20.07 8.52 16.63
N TRP A 164 -20.13 7.75 15.53
CA TRP A 164 -20.11 6.28 15.54
C TRP A 164 -18.68 5.72 15.31
N ALA A 165 -17.71 6.60 15.03
CA ALA A 165 -16.31 6.30 14.74
C ALA A 165 -15.38 7.41 15.25
#